data_AF-A0A497A6N6-F1
#
_entry.id   AF-A0A497A6N6-F1
#
_cell.length_a   1.000
_cell.length_b   1.000
_cell.length_c   1.000
_cell.angle_alpha   90.00
_cell.angle_beta   90.00
_cell.angle_gamma   90.00
#
_symmetry.space_group_name_H-M   'P 1'
#
loop_
_entity.id
_entity.type
_entity.pdbx_description
1 polymer ?
#
loop_
_entity_poly.entity_id
_entity_poly.type
_entity_poly.pdbx_seq_one_letter_code
_entity_poly.pdbx_strand_id
1 'polypeptide(L)'
;MSYRKELSLEDIAREFPSISDDMERILATYVSRLRRVLEMPIEFERRCRASWIEVLLEKTRQSYQNVLARCQMFGFASDMLIGTVATVLRQPLPMPGQKAISLLCLGIWPSGDIKPVLRDESLKQSGIVTVSLEQFEEVGGRLKNDVLSGKLRPEREDEIPRLIYENLARGEAES
;
A
#
# COMPACT_ATOMS: atom_id res chain seq x y z
N MET A 1 -23.77 -61.15 -19.06
CA MET A 1 -22.50 -61.86 -18.83
C MET A 1 -21.38 -61.01 -19.41
N SER A 2 -20.46 -60.53 -18.58
CA SER A 2 -19.33 -59.69 -19.02
C SER A 2 -18.17 -60.61 -19.38
N TYR A 3 -17.72 -60.59 -20.64
CA TYR A 3 -16.54 -61.32 -21.09
C TYR A 3 -15.29 -60.63 -20.52
N ARG A 4 -14.67 -61.22 -19.50
CA ARG A 4 -13.32 -60.85 -19.08
C ARG A 4 -12.36 -61.35 -20.16
N LYS A 5 -11.86 -60.43 -20.97
CA LYS A 5 -10.75 -60.68 -21.88
C LYS A 5 -9.50 -60.85 -21.02
N GLU A 6 -8.88 -62.03 -21.04
CA GLU A 6 -7.56 -62.23 -20.45
C GLU A 6 -6.55 -61.46 -21.30
N LEU A 7 -5.86 -60.51 -20.67
CA LEU A 7 -4.80 -59.72 -21.31
C LEU A 7 -3.57 -60.61 -21.47
N SER A 8 -3.03 -60.68 -22.69
CA SER A 8 -1.77 -61.41 -22.92
C SER A 8 -0.59 -60.64 -22.33
N LEU A 9 0.51 -61.36 -22.07
CA LEU A 9 1.76 -60.73 -21.61
C LEU A 9 2.30 -59.73 -22.64
N GLU A 10 2.13 -59.99 -23.94
CA GLU A 10 2.48 -59.03 -24.99
C GLU A 10 1.64 -57.74 -24.95
N ASP A 11 0.35 -57.85 -24.63
CA ASP A 11 -0.52 -56.66 -24.50
C ASP A 11 -0.09 -55.81 -23.30
N ILE A 12 0.20 -56.45 -22.17
CA ILE A 12 0.71 -55.78 -20.96
C ILE A 12 2.06 -55.10 -21.23
N ALA A 13 2.98 -55.79 -21.92
CA ALA A 13 4.29 -55.25 -22.27
C ALA A 13 4.20 -54.05 -23.23
N ARG A 14 3.19 -54.02 -24.11
CA ARG A 14 2.95 -52.91 -25.04
C ARG A 14 2.32 -51.70 -24.35
N GLU A 15 1.48 -51.90 -23.34
CA GLU A 15 0.82 -50.83 -22.58
C GLU A 15 1.73 -50.21 -21.51
N PHE A 16 2.69 -50.97 -20.98
CA PHE A 16 3.56 -50.53 -19.89
C PHE A 16 4.29 -49.19 -20.13
N PRO A 17 4.87 -48.91 -21.32
CA PRO A 17 5.50 -47.62 -21.60
C PRO A 17 4.50 -46.46 -21.54
N SER A 18 3.29 -46.63 -22.10
CA SER A 18 2.24 -45.61 -22.07
C SER A 18 1.79 -45.31 -20.64
N ILE A 19 1.67 -46.35 -19.80
CA ILE A 19 1.31 -46.20 -18.38
C ILE A 19 2.44 -45.46 -17.64
N SER A 20 3.70 -45.79 -17.91
CA SER A 20 4.86 -45.12 -17.33
C SER A 20 4.87 -43.63 -17.66
N ASP A 21 4.70 -43.27 -18.94
CA ASP A 21 4.66 -41.88 -19.40
C ASP A 21 3.52 -41.09 -18.75
N ASP A 22 2.34 -41.71 -18.62
CA ASP A 22 1.20 -41.11 -17.93
C ASP A 22 1.45 -40.90 -16.44
N MET A 23 2.08 -41.87 -15.77
CA MET A 23 2.47 -41.75 -14.36
C MET A 23 3.49 -40.63 -14.16
N GLU A 24 4.49 -40.51 -15.04
CA GLU A 24 5.49 -39.43 -14.98
C GLU A 24 4.82 -38.05 -15.10
N ARG A 25 3.90 -37.90 -16.05
CA ARG A 25 3.14 -36.65 -16.25
C ARG A 25 2.27 -36.31 -15.02
N ILE A 26 1.59 -37.30 -14.46
CA ILE A 26 0.76 -37.12 -13.26
C ILE A 26 1.64 -36.74 -12.07
N LEU A 27 2.78 -37.41 -11.87
CA LEU A 27 3.73 -37.12 -10.80
C LEU A 27 4.28 -35.70 -10.91
N ALA A 28 4.69 -35.25 -12.10
CA ALA A 28 5.15 -33.87 -12.29
C ALA A 28 4.04 -32.83 -11.95
N THR A 29 2.80 -33.13 -12.34
CA THR A 29 1.64 -32.29 -12.01
C THR A 29 1.34 -32.30 -10.50
N TYR A 30 1.46 -33.45 -9.85
CA TYR A 30 1.25 -33.60 -8.42
C TYR A 30 2.33 -32.85 -7.62
N VAL A 31 3.61 -33.01 -7.99
CA VAL A 31 4.73 -32.32 -7.36
C VAL A 31 4.62 -30.80 -7.51
N SER A 32 4.23 -30.31 -8.69
CA SER A 32 4.01 -28.86 -8.88
C SER A 32 2.85 -28.32 -8.05
N ARG A 33 1.75 -29.08 -7.92
CA ARG A 33 0.65 -28.72 -7.01
C ARG A 33 1.07 -28.73 -5.55
N LEU A 34 1.83 -29.73 -5.10
CA LEU A 34 2.36 -29.79 -3.74
C LEU A 34 3.26 -28.58 -3.45
N ARG A 35 4.17 -28.23 -4.36
CA ARG A 35 5.03 -27.04 -4.21
C ARG A 35 4.18 -25.78 -4.03
N ARG A 36 3.13 -25.61 -4.84
CA ARG A 36 2.20 -24.47 -4.71
C ARG A 36 1.49 -24.45 -3.35
N VAL A 37 1.06 -25.60 -2.84
CA VAL A 37 0.43 -25.70 -1.51
C VAL A 37 1.41 -25.33 -0.40
N LEU A 38 2.69 -25.69 -0.53
CA LEU A 38 3.73 -25.33 0.43
C LEU A 38 4.07 -23.83 0.42
N GLU A 39 3.88 -23.14 -0.71
CA GLU A 39 4.09 -21.70 -0.84
C GLU A 39 2.91 -20.86 -0.29
N MET A 40 1.70 -21.42 -0.24
CA MET A 40 0.50 -20.72 0.20
C MET A 40 0.61 -20.04 1.57
N PRO A 41 1.17 -20.66 2.63
CA PRO A 41 1.32 -19.99 3.93
C PRO A 41 2.19 -18.73 3.84
N ILE A 42 3.25 -18.77 3.03
CA ILE A 42 4.17 -17.64 2.84
C ILE A 42 3.45 -16.52 2.07
N GLU A 43 2.74 -16.86 0.99
CA GLU A 43 1.94 -15.88 0.24
C GLU A 43 0.85 -15.25 1.11
N PHE A 44 0.17 -16.06 1.92
CA PHE A 44 -0.85 -15.60 2.85
C PHE A 44 -0.27 -14.63 3.89
N GLU A 45 0.86 -14.98 4.49
CA GLU A 45 1.54 -14.13 5.48
C GLU A 45 1.96 -12.78 4.86
N ARG A 46 2.49 -12.79 3.63
CA ARG A 46 2.83 -11.56 2.89
C ARG A 46 1.59 -10.70 2.62
N ARG A 47 0.48 -11.32 2.19
CA ARG A 47 -0.78 -10.59 1.95
C ARG A 47 -1.38 -10.03 3.24
N CYS A 48 -1.30 -10.77 4.33
CA CYS A 48 -1.75 -10.32 5.65
C CYS A 48 -0.95 -9.10 6.12
N ARG A 49 0.37 -9.10 5.94
CA ARG A 49 1.20 -7.93 6.23
C ARG A 49 0.92 -6.76 5.28
N ALA A 50 0.72 -7.03 4.00
CA ALA A 50 0.36 -6.00 3.04
C ALA A 50 -0.98 -5.34 3.38
N SER A 51 -1.95 -6.08 3.94
CA SER A 51 -3.23 -5.51 4.36
C SER A 51 -3.10 -4.57 5.55
N TRP A 52 -2.11 -4.73 6.43
CA TRP A 52 -1.82 -3.74 7.47
C TRP A 52 -1.50 -2.36 6.87
N ILE A 53 -0.74 -2.33 5.77
CA ILE A 53 -0.41 -1.08 5.06
C ILE A 53 -1.67 -0.46 4.45
N GLU A 54 -2.52 -1.27 3.83
CA GLU A 54 -3.79 -0.78 3.25
C GLU A 54 -4.72 -0.20 4.32
N VAL A 55 -4.83 -0.86 5.47
CA VAL A 55 -5.61 -0.35 6.61
C VAL A 55 -5.06 0.97 7.12
N LEU A 56 -3.73 1.12 7.22
CA LEU A 56 -3.10 2.38 7.62
C LEU A 56 -3.38 3.49 6.61
N LEU A 57 -3.21 3.22 5.31
CA LEU A 57 -3.48 4.19 4.24
C LEU A 57 -4.93 4.67 4.30
N GLU A 58 -5.89 3.75 4.44
CA GLU A 58 -7.31 4.09 4.51
C GLU A 58 -7.66 4.90 5.77
N LYS A 59 -7.15 4.48 6.94
CA LYS A 59 -7.33 5.25 8.19
C LYS A 59 -6.79 6.68 8.06
N THR A 60 -5.60 6.84 7.48
CA THR A 60 -4.98 8.16 7.29
C THR A 60 -5.76 8.99 6.29
N ARG A 61 -6.20 8.42 5.16
CA ARG A 61 -7.06 9.08 4.18
C ARG A 61 -8.36 9.58 4.80
N GLN A 62 -9.03 8.72 5.56
CA GLN A 62 -10.28 9.08 6.25
C GLN A 62 -10.04 10.20 7.27
N SER A 63 -8.96 10.10 8.06
CA SER A 63 -8.56 11.15 9.01
C SER A 63 -8.31 12.49 8.31
N TYR A 64 -7.58 12.46 7.20
CA TYR A 64 -7.28 13.64 6.38
C TYR A 64 -8.55 14.29 5.82
N GLN A 65 -9.44 13.49 5.22
CA GLN A 65 -10.72 13.97 4.68
C GLN A 65 -11.63 14.55 5.77
N ASN A 66 -11.66 13.94 6.96
CA ASN A 66 -12.41 14.45 8.10
C ASN A 66 -11.91 15.83 8.55
N VAL A 67 -10.59 16.03 8.60
CA VAL A 67 -10.01 17.33 8.94
C VAL A 67 -10.27 18.35 7.84
N LEU A 68 -10.10 17.97 6.57
CA LEU A 68 -10.38 18.84 5.43
C LEU A 68 -11.85 19.32 5.45
N ALA A 69 -12.81 18.42 5.68
CA ALA A 69 -14.22 18.74 5.78
C ALA A 69 -14.51 19.69 6.95
N ARG A 70 -13.87 19.49 8.11
CA ARG A 70 -13.99 20.41 9.26
C ARG A 70 -13.43 21.79 8.93
N CYS A 71 -12.26 21.88 8.29
CA CYS A 71 -11.68 23.16 7.87
C CYS A 71 -12.62 23.92 6.91
N GLN A 72 -13.31 23.21 6.03
CA GLN A 72 -14.31 23.80 5.13
C GLN A 72 -15.57 24.26 5.87
N MET A 73 -16.09 23.47 6.82
CA MET A 73 -17.27 23.84 7.61
C MET A 73 -17.03 25.03 8.53
N PHE A 74 -15.87 25.10 9.18
CA PHE A 74 -15.53 26.15 10.15
C PHE A 74 -14.95 27.43 9.50
N GLY A 75 -14.99 27.55 8.18
CA GLY A 75 -14.64 28.81 7.52
C GLY A 75 -13.17 29.22 7.66
N PHE A 76 -12.24 28.28 7.84
CA PHE A 76 -10.80 28.60 7.75
C PHE A 76 -10.36 29.05 6.33
N ALA A 77 -11.30 29.11 5.39
CA ALA A 77 -11.23 30.00 4.25
C ALA A 77 -11.69 31.42 4.66
N SER A 78 -10.73 32.28 5.02
CA SER A 78 -10.66 33.70 4.61
C SER A 78 -11.24 34.86 5.46
N ASP A 79 -11.64 34.70 6.72
CA ASP A 79 -11.86 35.90 7.57
C ASP A 79 -10.55 36.54 8.09
N MET A 80 -9.38 35.98 7.75
CA MET A 80 -8.07 36.55 8.11
C MET A 80 -7.35 37.27 6.96
N LEU A 81 -8.06 37.65 5.89
CA LEU A 81 -7.56 38.58 4.85
C LEU A 81 -8.52 39.76 4.60
N ILE A 82 -9.30 40.17 5.61
CA ILE A 82 -9.95 41.49 5.62
C ILE A 82 -9.06 42.42 6.45
N GLY A 83 -8.05 42.99 5.81
CA GLY A 83 -7.20 44.00 6.44
C GLY A 83 -5.95 44.29 5.64
N THR A 84 -6.02 45.34 4.81
CA THR A 84 -4.94 45.89 3.96
C THR A 84 -4.66 45.00 2.74
N VAL A 85 -5.14 45.27 1.53
CA VAL A 85 -5.07 46.52 0.76
C VAL A 85 -6.27 46.58 -0.18
N ALA A 86 -7.24 47.43 0.13
CA ALA A 86 -8.04 48.04 -0.92
C ALA A 86 -7.12 49.02 -1.62
N THR A 87 -6.74 48.73 -2.87
CA THR A 87 -6.80 49.68 -4.00
C THR A 87 -6.14 49.07 -5.25
N VAL A 88 -6.90 49.08 -6.36
CA VAL A 88 -6.44 49.06 -7.75
C VAL A 88 -5.98 47.69 -8.30
N LEU A 89 -6.93 46.91 -8.83
CA LEU A 89 -6.98 46.52 -10.26
C LEU A 89 -8.09 45.49 -10.48
N ARG A 90 -8.90 45.74 -11.51
CA ARG A 90 -9.86 44.79 -12.07
C ARG A 90 -9.11 43.54 -12.54
N GLN A 91 -9.12 42.48 -11.75
CA GLN A 91 -8.85 41.12 -12.23
C GLN A 91 -9.96 40.18 -11.74
N PRO A 92 -10.36 39.21 -12.58
CA PRO A 92 -11.39 38.25 -12.21
C PRO A 92 -10.91 37.43 -11.01
N LEU A 93 -11.75 37.39 -9.98
CA LEU A 93 -11.51 36.65 -8.74
C LEU A 93 -11.22 35.16 -9.05
N PRO A 94 -10.10 34.60 -8.57
CA PRO A 94 -9.93 33.16 -8.58
C PRO A 94 -10.93 32.53 -7.60
N MET A 95 -11.61 31.47 -8.05
CA MET A 95 -12.57 30.68 -7.28
C MET A 95 -12.08 30.40 -5.83
N PRO A 96 -12.88 30.67 -4.79
CA PRO A 96 -12.47 30.55 -3.38
C PRO A 96 -12.37 29.11 -2.83
N GLY A 97 -12.20 28.10 -3.69
CA GLY A 97 -12.15 26.69 -3.30
C GLY A 97 -10.76 26.04 -3.34
N GLN A 98 -9.78 26.63 -4.04
CA GLN A 98 -8.51 25.93 -4.34
C GLN A 98 -7.37 26.20 -3.35
N LYS A 99 -7.40 27.29 -2.57
CA LYS A 99 -6.27 27.65 -1.69
C LYS A 99 -6.24 26.91 -0.35
N ALA A 100 -7.39 26.45 0.16
CA ALA A 100 -7.45 25.70 1.43
C ALA A 100 -6.76 24.32 1.35
N ILE A 101 -6.68 23.74 0.13
CA ILE A 101 -6.04 22.44 -0.12
C ILE A 101 -4.50 22.55 0.01
N SER A 102 -3.91 23.72 -0.21
CA SER A 102 -2.45 23.91 -0.23
C SER A 102 -1.80 23.96 1.17
N LEU A 103 -2.60 24.10 2.22
CA LEU A 103 -2.12 24.25 3.60
C LEU A 103 -2.28 23.00 4.45
N LEU A 104 -2.99 21.95 4.00
CA LEU A 104 -3.12 20.72 4.76
C LEU A 104 -2.09 19.69 4.27
N CYS A 105 -1.29 19.16 5.17
CA CYS A 105 -0.33 18.09 4.89
C CYS A 105 -0.43 16.99 5.95
N LEU A 106 0.28 15.89 5.75
CA LEU A 106 0.46 14.86 6.77
C LEU A 106 1.78 15.10 7.48
N GLY A 107 1.73 15.23 8.80
CA GLY A 107 2.89 15.16 9.67
C GLY A 107 3.11 13.71 10.08
N ILE A 108 4.35 13.25 9.96
CA ILE A 108 4.77 11.90 10.36
C ILE A 108 5.89 12.06 11.39
N TRP A 109 5.63 11.55 12.59
CA TRP A 109 6.56 11.61 13.71
C TRP A 109 7.46 10.36 13.74
N PRO A 110 8.67 10.48 14.33
CA PRO A 110 9.55 9.32 14.55
C PRO A 110 8.89 8.20 15.38
N SER A 111 7.90 8.53 16.21
CA SER A 111 7.13 7.55 16.97
C SER A 111 6.33 6.59 16.08
N GLY A 112 6.02 6.99 14.85
CA GLY A 112 5.06 6.35 13.96
C GLY A 112 3.68 7.02 13.98
N ASP A 113 3.49 8.11 14.73
CA ASP A 113 2.24 8.86 14.67
C ASP A 113 2.11 9.58 13.34
N ILE A 114 0.95 9.46 12.70
CA ILE A 114 0.62 10.13 11.42
C ILE A 114 -0.65 10.94 11.64
N LYS A 115 -0.57 12.25 11.42
CA LYS A 115 -1.72 13.14 11.60
C LYS A 115 -1.78 14.21 10.51
N PRO A 116 -2.98 14.59 10.05
CA PRO A 116 -3.14 15.79 9.25
C PRO A 116 -2.76 17.03 10.09
N VAL A 117 -1.90 17.87 9.54
CA VAL A 117 -1.42 19.11 10.14
C VAL A 117 -1.51 20.25 9.16
N LEU A 118 -1.64 21.47 9.67
CA LEU A 118 -1.50 22.66 8.84
C LEU A 118 -0.02 22.89 8.56
N ARG A 119 0.29 23.23 7.32
CA ARG A 119 1.64 23.48 6.83
C ARG A 119 2.18 24.72 7.53
N ASP A 120 3.11 24.50 8.44
CA ASP A 120 3.88 25.52 9.14
C ASP A 120 5.36 25.19 8.99
N GLU A 121 6.19 26.20 8.71
CA GLU A 121 7.64 26.06 8.59
C GLU A 121 8.30 25.62 9.90
N SER A 122 7.62 25.83 11.03
CA SER A 122 8.08 25.41 12.37
C SER A 122 8.19 23.89 12.55
N LEU A 123 7.41 23.10 11.80
CA LEU A 123 7.38 21.63 11.92
C LEU A 123 8.69 20.95 11.51
N LYS A 124 9.48 21.60 10.64
CA LYS A 124 10.78 21.09 10.19
C LYS A 124 11.82 21.03 11.32
N GLN A 125 11.67 21.83 12.37
CA GLN A 125 12.64 21.87 13.47
C GLN A 125 12.47 20.71 14.47
N SER A 126 11.36 19.98 14.40
CA SER A 126 11.01 18.90 15.34
C SER A 126 11.30 17.48 14.85
N GLY A 127 12.00 17.31 13.73
CA GLY A 127 12.24 15.98 13.13
C GLY A 127 10.95 15.32 12.61
N ILE A 128 9.90 16.11 12.40
CA ILE A 128 8.63 15.67 11.80
C ILE A 128 8.78 15.79 10.29
N VAL A 129 8.49 14.72 9.58
CA VAL A 129 8.44 14.75 8.11
C VAL A 129 7.06 15.20 7.68
N THR A 130 6.98 16.21 6.82
CA THR A 130 5.72 16.75 6.32
C THR A 130 5.56 16.46 4.83
N VAL A 131 4.52 15.69 4.47
CA VAL A 131 4.28 15.26 3.08
C VAL A 131 2.84 15.51 2.66
N SER A 132 2.58 15.53 1.35
CA SER A 132 1.21 15.51 0.86
C SER A 132 0.58 14.13 1.07
N LEU A 133 -0.77 14.05 0.99
CA LEU A 133 -1.46 12.76 1.06
C LEU A 133 -1.02 11.84 -0.10
N GLU A 134 -0.84 12.39 -1.30
CA GLU A 134 -0.41 11.63 -2.48
C GLU A 134 0.99 11.02 -2.30
N GLN A 135 1.94 11.79 -1.78
CA GLN A 135 3.30 11.30 -1.49
C GLN A 135 3.28 10.18 -0.44
N PHE A 136 2.47 10.34 0.60
CA PHE A 136 2.30 9.30 1.62
C PHE A 136 1.70 8.02 1.04
N GLU A 137 0.67 8.14 0.20
CA GLU A 137 0.05 6.99 -0.49
C GLU A 137 1.02 6.31 -1.47
N GLU A 138 1.85 7.08 -2.17
CA GLU A 138 2.88 6.55 -3.06
C GLU A 138 3.93 5.73 -2.31
N VAL A 139 4.44 6.25 -1.18
CA VAL A 139 5.38 5.52 -0.32
C VAL A 139 4.73 4.28 0.28
N GLY A 140 3.50 4.37 0.78
CA GLY A 140 2.78 3.21 1.27
C GLY A 140 2.55 2.16 0.19
N GLY A 141 2.26 2.58 -1.05
CA GLY A 141 2.15 1.70 -2.20
C GLY A 141 3.45 0.96 -2.52
N ARG A 142 4.59 1.67 -2.52
CA ARG A 142 5.91 1.05 -2.66
C ARG A 142 6.20 0.06 -1.54
N LEU A 143 5.95 0.44 -0.29
CA LEU A 143 6.13 -0.41 0.87
C LEU A 143 5.32 -1.70 0.76
N LYS A 144 4.06 -1.60 0.30
CA LYS A 144 3.19 -2.74 0.05
C LYS A 144 3.78 -3.70 -0.98
N ASN A 145 4.30 -3.17 -2.08
CA ASN A 145 4.94 -3.99 -3.12
C ASN A 145 6.21 -4.69 -2.60
N ASP A 146 7.00 -4.01 -1.77
CA ASP A 146 8.17 -4.59 -1.11
C ASP A 146 7.79 -5.73 -0.15
N VAL A 147 6.65 -5.61 0.56
CA VAL A 147 6.12 -6.70 1.40
C VAL A 147 5.60 -7.88 0.57
N LEU A 148 4.85 -7.61 -0.51
CA LEU A 148 4.30 -8.66 -1.38
C LEU A 148 5.40 -9.43 -2.13
N SER A 149 6.46 -8.75 -2.55
CA SER A 149 7.64 -9.38 -3.17
C SER A 149 8.50 -10.15 -2.17
N GLY A 150 8.34 -9.89 -0.87
CA GLY A 150 9.14 -10.50 0.20
C GLY A 150 10.48 -9.80 0.44
N LYS A 151 10.74 -8.65 -0.19
CA LYS A 151 11.92 -7.80 0.06
C LYS A 151 11.88 -7.19 1.45
N LEU A 152 10.68 -6.89 1.96
CA LEU A 152 10.46 -6.35 3.29
C LEU A 152 9.54 -7.26 4.09
N ARG A 153 9.84 -7.45 5.38
CA ARG A 153 9.06 -8.31 6.27
C ARG A 153 8.84 -7.60 7.62
N PRO A 154 7.84 -6.72 7.74
CA PRO A 154 7.49 -6.14 9.03
C PRO A 154 7.06 -7.26 9.99
N GLU A 155 7.61 -7.27 11.20
CA GLU A 155 7.26 -8.26 12.21
C GLU A 155 5.90 -7.93 12.83
N ARG A 156 5.57 -6.64 12.92
CA ARG A 156 4.35 -6.14 13.57
C ARG A 156 3.71 -5.00 12.79
N GLU A 157 2.41 -4.79 13.01
CA GLU A 157 1.64 -3.71 12.37
C GLU A 157 2.16 -2.30 12.76
N ASP A 158 2.58 -2.12 14.02
CA ASP A 158 3.07 -0.85 14.54
C ASP A 158 4.44 -0.41 14.00
N GLU A 159 5.15 -1.30 13.29
CA GLU A 159 6.40 -0.97 12.60
C GLU A 159 6.16 -0.24 11.28
N ILE A 160 5.00 -0.43 10.64
CA ILE A 160 4.71 0.12 9.31
C ILE A 160 4.83 1.65 9.28
N PRO A 161 4.23 2.41 10.22
CA PRO A 161 4.37 3.86 10.20
C PRO A 161 5.83 4.33 10.32
N ARG A 162 6.66 3.61 11.09
CA ARG A 162 8.09 3.93 11.23
C ARG A 162 8.86 3.65 9.95
N LEU A 163 8.56 2.55 9.27
CA LEU A 163 9.16 2.24 7.97
C LEU A 163 8.80 3.31 6.92
N ILE A 164 7.57 3.85 6.95
CA ILE A 164 7.19 4.97 6.08
C ILE A 164 7.99 6.23 6.44
N TYR A 165 8.12 6.54 7.73
CA TYR A 165 8.92 7.67 8.22
C TYR A 165 10.37 7.58 7.73
N GLU A 166 11.03 6.43 7.90
CA GLU A 166 12.43 6.23 7.49
C GLU A 166 12.64 6.37 5.98
N ASN A 167 11.70 5.85 5.17
CA ASN A 167 11.75 5.99 3.72
C ASN A 167 11.63 7.46 3.28
N LEU A 168 10.77 8.22 3.94
CA LEU A 168 10.57 9.64 3.64
C LEU A 168 11.72 10.51 4.14
N ALA A 169 12.20 10.28 5.37
CA ALA A 169 13.33 11.00 5.94
C ALA A 169 14.62 10.80 5.14
N ARG A 170 14.82 9.60 4.54
CA ARG A 170 15.96 9.36 3.64
C ARG A 170 15.84 10.13 2.33
N GLY A 171 14.65 10.23 1.76
CA GLY A 171 14.41 10.98 0.52
C GLY A 171 14.62 12.49 0.66
N GLU A 172 14.33 13.06 1.83
CA GLU A 172 14.60 14.48 2.13
C GLU A 172 16.11 14.78 2.28
N ALA A 173 16.93 13.81 2.66
CA ALA A 173 18.38 14.00 2.81
C ALA A 173 19.16 13.96 1.48
N GLU A 174 18.53 13.44 0.41
CA GLU A 174 19.13 13.27 -0.92
C GLU A 174 18.70 14.35 -1.94
N SER A 175 17.82 15.28 -1.54
CA SER A 175 17.29 16.39 -2.37
C SER A 175 17.84 17.75 -1.95
#